data_AF-A0AAU9ETL9-F1
#
_entry.id   AF-A0AAU9ETL9-F1
#
_cell.length_a   1.000
_cell.length_b   1.000
_cell.length_c   1.000
_cell.angle_alpha   90.00
_cell.angle_beta   90.00
_cell.angle_gamma   90.00
#
_symmetry.space_group_name_H-M   'P 1'
#
loop_
_entity.id
_entity.type
_entity.pdbx_description
1 polymer ?
#
loop_
_entity_poly.entity_id
_entity_poly.type
_entity_poly.pdbx_seq_one_letter_code
_entity_poly.pdbx_strand_id
1 'polypeptide(L)'
;MLGFQLDTWDYITFAALAVIVLGFVLFLIFLLGLPGRIAIARKHPEAEAVNLMGWVGFLAIVPWIQALIWAFKPSDVVDIRRFPREVAQATEEEIGRLSGKAAAKKSHEPVDAKPVTKSDA
;
A
#
# COMPACT_ATOMS: atom_id res chain seq x y z
N MET A 1 -18.21 -46.53 -2.95
CA MET A 1 -17.80 -45.59 -1.88
C MET A 1 -16.33 -45.84 -1.62
N LEU A 2 -15.50 -44.82 -1.76
CA LEU A 2 -14.04 -44.93 -1.66
C LEU A 2 -13.65 -45.32 -0.22
N GLY A 3 -13.26 -46.58 -0.02
CA GLY A 3 -13.03 -47.19 1.30
C GLY A 3 -11.66 -46.88 1.89
N PHE A 4 -11.37 -45.61 2.12
CA PHE A 4 -10.12 -45.18 2.75
C PHE A 4 -10.37 -44.85 4.23
N GLN A 5 -9.57 -45.44 5.12
CA GLN A 5 -9.49 -45.05 6.52
C GLN A 5 -8.45 -43.94 6.63
N LEU A 6 -8.83 -42.80 7.23
CA LEU A 6 -7.92 -41.69 7.46
C LEU A 6 -7.18 -41.94 8.77
N ASP A 7 -5.86 -42.08 8.68
CA ASP A 7 -5.01 -42.27 9.84
C ASP A 7 -4.56 -40.93 10.41
N THR A 8 -4.07 -40.92 11.66
CA THR A 8 -3.53 -39.73 12.31
C THR A 8 -2.45 -39.04 11.47
N TRP A 9 -1.66 -39.81 10.73
CA TRP A 9 -0.62 -39.28 9.84
C TRP A 9 -1.19 -38.51 8.65
N ASP A 10 -2.37 -38.88 8.14
CA ASP A 10 -3.05 -38.13 7.07
C ASP A 10 -3.48 -36.75 7.58
N TYR A 11 -4.05 -36.70 8.78
CA TYR A 11 -4.43 -35.43 9.41
C TYR A 11 -3.22 -34.51 9.67
N ILE A 12 -2.11 -35.07 10.16
CA ILE A 12 -0.86 -34.32 10.34
C ILE A 12 -0.36 -33.78 9.00
N THR A 13 -0.42 -34.60 7.94
CA THR A 13 -0.01 -34.22 6.59
C THR A 13 -0.87 -33.07 6.06
N PHE A 14 -2.20 -33.15 6.21
CA PHE A 14 -3.10 -32.07 5.81
C PHE A 14 -2.88 -30.78 6.61
N ALA A 15 -2.65 -30.89 7.92
CA ALA A 15 -2.34 -29.74 8.76
C ALA A 15 -1.03 -29.07 8.34
N ALA A 16 0.03 -29.85 8.11
CA ALA A 16 1.30 -29.35 7.62
C ALA A 16 1.13 -28.66 6.25
N LEU A 17 0.40 -29.29 5.33
CA LEU A 17 0.13 -28.73 4.00
C LEU A 17 -0.67 -27.43 4.10
N ALA A 18 -1.67 -27.36 4.97
CA ALA A 18 -2.45 -26.14 5.22
C ALA A 18 -1.56 -25.00 5.73
N VAL A 19 -0.65 -25.27 6.67
CA VAL A 19 0.29 -24.27 7.18
C VAL A 19 1.25 -23.80 6.10
N ILE A 20 1.77 -24.71 5.28
CA ILE A 20 2.66 -24.37 4.15
C ILE A 20 1.94 -23.48 3.15
N VAL A 21 0.73 -23.86 2.74
CA VAL A 21 -0.08 -23.09 1.80
C VAL A 21 -0.42 -21.72 2.37
N LEU A 22 -0.83 -21.65 3.63
CA LEU A 22 -1.12 -20.37 4.29
C LEU A 22 0.13 -19.49 4.35
N GLY A 23 1.26 -20.04 4.78
CA GLY A 23 2.53 -19.32 4.83
C GLY A 23 2.97 -18.81 3.46
N PHE A 24 2.80 -19.64 2.42
CA PHE A 24 3.10 -19.27 1.04
C PHE A 24 2.19 -18.14 0.53
N VAL A 25 0.88 -18.19 0.81
CA VAL A 25 -0.06 -17.12 0.43
C VAL A 25 0.28 -15.81 1.15
N LEU A 26 0.56 -15.86 2.45
CA LEU A 26 0.98 -14.68 3.21
C LEU A 26 2.30 -14.09 2.67
N PHE A 27 3.25 -14.95 2.33
CA PHE A 27 4.51 -14.54 1.71
C PHE A 27 4.27 -13.86 0.36
N LEU A 28 3.38 -14.40 -0.49
CA LEU A 28 3.01 -13.77 -1.75
C LEU A 28 2.35 -12.40 -1.52
N ILE A 29 1.37 -12.29 -0.62
CA ILE A 29 0.73 -11.00 -0.30
C ILE A 29 1.79 -9.98 0.14
N PHE A 30 2.73 -10.39 0.98
CA PHE A 30 3.84 -9.54 1.41
C PHE A 30 4.75 -9.10 0.24
N LEU A 31 5.12 -10.04 -0.63
CA LEU A 31 6.00 -9.79 -1.76
C LEU A 31 5.34 -8.85 -2.79
N LEU A 32 4.08 -9.08 -3.14
CA LEU A 32 3.34 -8.28 -4.13
C LEU A 32 3.23 -6.80 -3.71
N GLY A 33 2.97 -6.55 -2.42
CA GLY A 33 2.86 -5.20 -1.88
C GLY A 33 4.21 -4.50 -1.62
N LEU A 34 5.34 -5.18 -1.84
CA LEU A 34 6.68 -4.66 -1.57
C LEU A 34 7.00 -3.33 -2.30
N PRO A 35 6.81 -3.18 -3.62
CA PRO A 35 7.10 -1.92 -4.32
C PRO A 35 6.33 -0.73 -3.76
N GLY A 36 5.04 -0.89 -3.46
CA GLY A 36 4.22 0.16 -2.85
C GLY A 36 4.71 0.58 -1.47
N ARG A 37 5.06 -0.39 -0.62
CA ARG A 37 5.62 -0.13 0.72
C ARG A 37 6.94 0.63 0.65
N ILE A 38 7.80 0.30 -0.31
CA ILE A 38 9.08 0.99 -0.54
C ILE A 38 8.85 2.44 -1.00
N ALA A 39 7.91 2.66 -1.92
CA ALA A 39 7.57 4.00 -2.42
C ALA A 39 7.05 4.91 -1.30
N ILE A 40 6.16 4.39 -0.43
CA ILE A 40 5.65 5.09 0.75
C ILE A 40 6.80 5.44 1.71
N ALA A 41 7.68 4.48 2.02
CA ALA A 41 8.81 4.70 2.92
C ALA A 41 9.81 5.75 2.42
N ARG A 42 9.92 5.92 1.09
CA ARG A 42 10.85 6.86 0.45
C ARG A 42 10.24 8.22 0.11
N LYS A 43 8.98 8.45 0.48
CA LYS A 43 8.21 9.64 0.11
C LYS A 43 8.11 9.90 -1.40
N HIS A 44 7.87 8.84 -2.17
CA HIS A 44 7.67 8.96 -3.61
C HIS A 44 6.37 9.74 -3.91
N PRO A 45 6.39 10.78 -4.77
CA PRO A 45 5.21 11.60 -5.09
C PRO A 45 4.09 10.77 -5.72
N GLU A 46 4.45 9.74 -6.48
CA GLU A 46 3.50 8.81 -7.12
C GLU A 46 3.40 7.46 -6.36
N ALA A 47 3.47 7.48 -5.02
CA ALA A 47 3.44 6.26 -4.22
C ALA A 47 2.17 5.40 -4.44
N GLU A 48 1.03 6.03 -4.74
CA GLU A 48 -0.23 5.33 -5.04
C GLU A 48 -0.15 4.55 -6.37
N ALA A 49 0.43 5.14 -7.41
CA ALA A 49 0.60 4.49 -8.71
C ALA A 49 1.55 3.29 -8.63
N VAL A 50 2.65 3.43 -7.89
CA VAL A 50 3.61 2.34 -7.65
C VAL A 50 2.98 1.20 -6.84
N ASN A 51 2.14 1.54 -5.85
CA ASN A 51 1.39 0.53 -5.10
C ASN A 51 0.42 -0.24 -6.01
N LEU A 52 -0.35 0.47 -6.85
CA LEU A 52 -1.27 -0.16 -7.80
C LEU A 52 -0.52 -1.03 -8.81
N MET A 53 0.61 -0.57 -9.37
CA MET A 53 1.43 -1.40 -10.26
C MET A 53 2.01 -2.62 -9.56
N GLY A 54 2.32 -2.56 -8.27
CA GLY A 54 2.71 -3.74 -7.49
C GLY A 54 1.63 -4.82 -7.47
N TRP A 55 0.37 -4.42 -7.25
CA TRP A 55 -0.77 -5.36 -7.21
C TRP A 55 -1.22 -5.82 -8.59
N VAL A 56 -1.41 -4.89 -9.53
CA VAL A 56 -1.90 -5.18 -10.90
C VAL A 56 -0.81 -5.83 -11.75
N GLY A 57 0.43 -5.38 -11.57
CA GLY A 57 1.60 -5.92 -12.26
C GLY A 57 1.95 -7.34 -11.82
N PHE A 58 1.37 -7.90 -10.76
CA PHE A 58 1.63 -9.30 -10.41
C PHE A 58 1.24 -10.29 -11.52
N LEU A 59 0.18 -10.00 -12.27
CA LEU A 59 -0.25 -10.85 -13.40
C LEU A 59 0.79 -10.90 -14.52
N ALA A 60 1.73 -9.95 -14.55
CA ALA A 60 2.84 -9.90 -15.49
C ALA A 60 4.13 -9.52 -14.74
N ILE A 61 5.01 -10.49 -14.48
CA ILE A 61 6.27 -10.31 -13.71
C ILE A 61 7.05 -9.04 -14.11
N VAL A 62 7.03 -8.67 -15.39
CA VAL A 62 7.70 -7.48 -15.94
C VAL A 62 7.23 -6.17 -15.30
N PRO A 63 5.95 -5.76 -15.36
CA PRO A 63 5.48 -4.55 -14.66
C PRO A 63 5.68 -4.56 -13.15
N TRP A 64 5.70 -5.71 -12.48
CA TRP A 64 6.03 -5.77 -11.04
C TRP A 64 7.49 -5.35 -10.77
N ILE A 65 8.44 -5.87 -11.55
CA ILE A 65 9.85 -5.46 -11.47
C ILE A 65 10.02 -3.99 -11.84
N GLN A 66 9.29 -3.50 -12.85
CA GLN A 66 9.30 -2.08 -13.22
C GLN A 66 8.84 -1.18 -12.07
N ALA A 67 7.77 -1.57 -11.36
CA ALA A 67 7.29 -0.85 -10.19
C ALA A 67 8.35 -0.78 -9.08
N LEU A 68 9.09 -1.87 -8.86
CA LEU A 68 10.21 -1.88 -7.93
C LEU A 68 11.30 -0.90 -8.35
N ILE A 69 11.78 -0.96 -9.59
CA ILE A 69 12.82 -0.05 -10.10
C ILE A 69 12.37 1.40 -9.91
N TRP A 70 11.11 1.69 -10.20
CA TRP A 70 10.56 3.04 -10.07
C TRP A 70 10.44 3.49 -8.62
N ALA A 71 10.10 2.59 -7.69
CA ALA A 71 10.11 2.87 -6.25
C ALA A 71 11.48 3.30 -5.71
N PHE A 72 12.58 2.85 -6.34
CA PHE A 72 13.95 3.21 -5.96
C PHE A 72 14.50 4.43 -6.70
N LYS A 73 13.87 4.85 -7.81
CA LYS A 73 14.32 6.01 -8.58
C LYS A 73 14.04 7.30 -7.80
N PRO A 74 14.98 8.25 -7.72
CA PRO A 74 14.70 9.58 -7.21
C PRO A 74 13.68 10.27 -8.13
N SER A 75 12.53 10.62 -7.60
CA SER A 75 11.44 11.29 -8.31
C SER A 75 11.19 12.65 -7.67
N ASP A 76 12.17 13.53 -7.82
CA ASP A 76 11.99 14.93 -7.42
C ASP A 76 11.05 15.61 -8.43
N VAL A 77 9.80 15.85 -8.02
CA VAL A 77 8.86 16.65 -8.78
C VAL A 77 9.13 18.12 -8.45
N VAL A 78 9.90 18.78 -9.32
CA VAL A 78 10.13 20.23 -9.24
C VAL A 78 9.12 20.92 -10.15
N ASP A 79 7.99 21.33 -9.58
CA ASP A 79 7.05 22.21 -10.27
C ASP A 79 7.57 23.66 -10.19
N ILE A 80 7.81 24.29 -11.34
CA ILE A 80 8.31 25.67 -11.42
C ILE A 80 7.21 26.66 -10.99
N ARG A 81 5.94 26.27 -11.07
CA ARG A 81 4.77 27.11 -10.77
C ARG A 81 4.30 26.99 -9.32
N ARG A 82 4.72 25.95 -8.62
CA ARG A 82 4.29 25.63 -7.26
C ARG A 82 5.49 25.59 -6.33
N PHE A 83 5.42 26.25 -5.18
CA PHE A 83 6.58 26.32 -4.29
C PHE A 83 6.96 24.91 -3.81
N PRO A 84 8.27 24.55 -3.76
CA PRO A 84 8.73 23.20 -3.38
C PRO A 84 8.17 22.70 -2.04
N ARG A 85 7.85 23.62 -1.12
CA ARG A 85 7.28 23.30 0.20
C ARG A 85 5.84 22.81 0.11
N GLU A 86 5.04 23.35 -0.81
CA GLU A 86 3.63 22.96 -0.99
C GLU A 86 3.53 21.55 -1.59
N VAL A 87 4.41 21.22 -2.54
CA VAL A 87 4.48 19.88 -3.14
C VAL A 87 4.92 18.84 -2.11
N ALA A 88 5.91 19.18 -1.28
CA ALA A 88 6.36 18.32 -0.19
C ALA A 88 5.25 18.05 0.83
N GLN A 89 4.48 19.09 1.21
CA GLN A 89 3.33 18.96 2.11
C GLN A 89 2.24 18.06 1.50
N ALA A 90 1.86 18.28 0.24
CA ALA A 90 0.86 17.46 -0.45
C ALA A 90 1.29 15.98 -0.52
N THR A 91 2.57 15.73 -0.82
CA THR A 91 3.13 14.37 -0.85
C THR A 91 3.08 13.73 0.54
N GLU A 92 3.42 14.46 1.60
CA GLU A 92 3.34 13.97 2.97
C GLU A 92 1.90 13.67 3.42
N GLU A 93 0.92 14.49 3.02
CA GLU A 93 -0.50 14.26 3.26
C GLU A 93 -0.98 12.97 2.57
N GLU A 94 -0.62 12.79 1.30
CA GLU A 94 -0.92 11.61 0.49
C GLU A 94 -0.32 10.33 1.11
N ILE A 95 0.95 10.38 1.50
CA ILE A 95 1.64 9.28 2.19
C ILE A 95 0.97 9.01 3.53
N GLY A 96 0.59 10.05 4.28
CA GLY A 96 -0.15 9.93 5.52
C GLY A 96 -1.48 9.18 5.34
N ARG A 97 -2.18 9.43 4.23
CA ARG A 97 -3.40 8.70 3.82
C ARG A 97 -3.09 7.24 3.51
N LEU A 98 -2.09 6.97 2.67
CA LEU A 98 -1.73 5.62 2.24
C LEU A 98 -1.14 4.76 3.37
N SER A 99 -0.41 5.37 4.31
CA SER A 99 0.18 4.70 5.47
C SER A 99 -0.83 4.47 6.61
N GLY A 100 -2.09 4.88 6.46
CA GLY A 100 -3.14 4.72 7.48
C GLY A 100 -3.12 5.74 8.64
N LYS A 101 -2.17 6.68 8.66
CA LYS A 101 -2.10 7.74 9.69
C LYS A 101 -3.20 8.81 9.54
N ALA A 102 -3.65 9.11 8.32
CA ALA A 102 -4.69 10.13 8.11
C ALA A 102 -6.11 9.63 8.43
N ALA A 103 -6.36 8.32 8.39
CA ALA A 103 -7.64 7.74 8.82
C ALA A 103 -7.88 7.95 10.33
N ALA A 104 -6.80 8.00 11.13
CA ALA A 104 -6.86 8.32 12.56
C ALA A 104 -7.06 9.82 12.85
N LYS A 105 -6.76 10.72 11.89
CA LYS A 105 -6.92 12.17 12.07
C LYS A 105 -8.34 12.64 11.75
N LYS A 106 -9.02 12.01 10.76
CA LYS A 106 -10.41 12.34 10.42
C LYS A 106 -11.44 11.90 11.46
N SER A 107 -11.11 10.98 12.36
CA SER A 107 -12.02 10.53 13.42
C SER A 107 -11.97 11.38 14.70
N HIS A 108 -11.02 12.33 14.81
CA HIS A 108 -10.84 13.16 16.00
C HIS A 108 -10.97 14.67 15.75
N GLU A 109 -11.39 15.10 14.56
CA GLU A 109 -11.73 16.49 14.30
C GLU A 109 -13.24 16.66 14.53
N PRO A 110 -13.67 17.29 15.65
CA PRO A 110 -15.08 17.50 15.91
C PRO A 110 -15.65 18.39 14.81
N VAL A 111 -16.78 17.95 14.25
CA VAL A 111 -17.48 18.50 13.07
C VAL A 111 -17.96 19.95 13.24
N ASP A 112 -17.79 20.59 14.41
CA ASP A 112 -18.35 21.90 14.68
C ASP A 112 -17.29 22.90 15.15
N ALA A 113 -16.84 23.77 14.23
CA ALA A 113 -16.83 25.22 14.40
C ALA A 113 -16.04 25.92 13.28
N LYS A 114 -16.77 26.42 12.28
CA LYS A 114 -16.72 27.86 11.93
C LYS A 114 -17.82 28.20 10.93
N PRO A 115 -18.76 29.10 11.27
CA PRO A 115 -19.60 29.70 10.27
C PRO A 115 -18.75 30.67 9.43
N VAL A 116 -18.94 30.55 8.12
CA VAL A 116 -18.52 31.50 7.10
C VAL A 116 -19.15 32.87 7.40
N THR A 117 -18.33 33.92 7.49
CA THR A 117 -18.72 35.29 7.10
C THR A 117 -17.46 36.10 6.80
N LYS A 118 -17.22 36.31 5.50
CA LYS A 118 -16.51 37.47 4.94
C LYS A 118 -17.51 38.15 3.98
N SER A 119 -17.31 39.44 3.73
CA SER A 119 -18.12 40.40 2.92
C SER A 119 -19.25 41.10 3.70
N ASP A 120 -19.41 42.43 3.75
CA ASP A 120 -18.84 43.56 2.98
C ASP A 120 -19.03 44.89 3.76
N ALA A 121 -18.26 45.91 3.35
CA ALA A 121 -18.39 47.36 3.61
C ALA A 121 -17.90 47.93 4.95
#